data_AF-A0A2E2V4R5-F1
#
_entry.id   AF-A0A2E2V4R5-F1
#
_cell.length_a   1.000
_cell.length_b   1.000
_cell.length_c   1.000
_cell.angle_alpha   90.00
_cell.angle_beta   90.00
_cell.angle_gamma   90.00
#
_symmetry.space_group_name_H-M   'P 1'
#
loop_
_entity.id
_entity.type
_entity.pdbx_description
1 polymer ?
#
loop_
_entity_poly.entity_id
_entity_poly.type
_entity_poly.pdbx_seq_one_letter_code
_entity_poly.pdbx_strand_id
1 'polypeptide(L)'
;MKKLFLLIVFSLFFKTSKAQVVYLADYKSDADKIIYVTKYKSDADMIVYETKYKSDAKPYSGIWYWTKYKSNADWKVYFTKYKSNADLIVYFTKYKSDAGMH
;
A
#
# COMPACT_ATOMS: atom_id res chain seq x y z
N MET A 1 -15.91 7.17 -39.40
CA MET A 1 -15.87 7.97 -38.16
C MET A 1 -16.21 7.19 -36.87
N LYS A 2 -16.91 6.04 -36.93
CA LYS A 2 -17.21 5.23 -35.72
C LYS A 2 -16.02 4.45 -35.13
N LYS A 3 -15.03 4.08 -35.96
CA LYS A 3 -13.83 3.32 -35.52
C LYS A 3 -12.85 4.15 -34.67
N LEU A 4 -12.84 5.48 -34.81
CA LEU A 4 -11.95 6.36 -34.04
C LEU A 4 -12.46 6.55 -32.60
N PHE A 5 -13.78 6.52 -32.40
CA PHE A 5 -14.40 6.65 -31.08
C PHE A 5 -14.13 5.42 -30.17
N LEU A 6 -13.97 4.24 -30.78
CA LEU A 6 -13.67 2.98 -30.08
C LEU A 6 -12.24 2.95 -29.51
N LEU A 7 -11.31 3.74 -30.05
CA LEU A 7 -9.92 3.79 -29.58
C LEU A 7 -9.74 4.67 -28.33
N ILE A 8 -10.58 5.69 -28.17
CA ILE A 8 -10.51 6.64 -27.04
C ILE A 8 -11.10 6.04 -25.76
N VAL A 9 -12.06 5.11 -25.88
CA VAL A 9 -12.67 4.43 -24.72
C VAL A 9 -11.72 3.38 -24.11
N PHE A 10 -10.76 2.87 -24.88
CA PHE A 10 -9.81 1.85 -24.39
C PHE A 10 -8.60 2.43 -23.62
N SER A 11 -8.33 3.74 -23.71
CA SER A 11 -7.14 4.36 -23.09
C SER A 11 -7.32 4.80 -21.63
N LEU A 12 -8.50 4.59 -21.03
CA LEU A 12 -8.82 5.12 -19.68
C LEU A 12 -8.44 4.20 -18.50
N PHE A 13 -7.77 3.07 -18.73
CA PHE A 13 -7.40 2.13 -17.66
C PHE A 13 -5.90 1.98 -17.42
N PHE A 14 -5.10 3.03 -17.65
CA PHE A 14 -3.78 3.11 -17.02
C PHE A 14 -3.96 3.34 -15.52
N LYS A 15 -4.27 2.28 -14.78
CA LYS A 15 -4.15 2.28 -13.32
C LYS A 15 -2.69 2.55 -13.03
N THR A 16 -2.39 3.76 -12.57
CA THR A 16 -1.08 4.08 -12.04
C THR A 16 -0.85 3.12 -10.89
N SER A 17 0.06 2.19 -11.12
CA SER A 17 0.45 1.22 -10.12
C SER A 17 1.12 2.03 -9.02
N LYS A 18 0.38 2.30 -7.94
CA LYS A 18 0.88 3.15 -6.86
C LYS A 18 2.05 2.42 -6.20
N ALA A 19 3.18 3.12 -6.07
CA ALA A 19 4.29 2.63 -5.29
C ALA A 19 3.85 2.52 -3.81
N GLN A 20 4.67 1.92 -2.96
CA GLN A 20 4.37 1.74 -1.53
C GLN A 20 5.13 2.76 -0.69
N VAL A 21 5.03 4.03 -1.06
CA VAL A 21 5.46 5.14 -0.21
C VAL A 21 4.35 5.45 0.78
N VAL A 22 4.63 5.28 2.06
CA VAL A 22 3.60 5.26 3.10
C VAL A 22 3.80 6.40 4.08
N TYR A 23 2.70 7.08 4.41
CA TYR A 23 2.65 8.10 5.45
C TYR A 23 1.78 7.61 6.61
N LEU A 24 2.27 7.77 7.84
CA LEU A 24 1.50 7.48 9.04
C LEU A 24 0.53 8.64 9.31
N ALA A 25 -0.77 8.39 9.14
CA ALA A 25 -1.82 9.36 9.45
C ALA A 25 -2.07 9.43 10.96
N ASP A 26 -2.27 10.65 11.48
CA ASP A 26 -2.57 10.88 12.89
C ASP A 26 -4.02 10.48 13.26
N TYR A 27 -4.93 10.54 12.29
CA TYR A 27 -6.35 10.29 12.48
C TYR A 27 -6.88 9.26 11.47
N LYS A 28 -7.75 8.36 11.95
CA LYS A 28 -8.43 7.36 11.12
C LYS A 28 -9.20 8.00 9.96
N SER A 29 -9.80 9.17 10.15
CA SER A 29 -10.55 9.90 9.12
C SER A 29 -9.69 10.44 7.97
N ASP A 30 -8.37 10.55 8.16
CA ASP A 30 -7.44 11.01 7.13
C ASP A 30 -6.70 9.85 6.43
N ALA A 31 -6.90 8.63 6.89
CA ALA A 31 -6.25 7.46 6.31
C ALA A 31 -6.97 6.97 5.05
N ASP A 32 -6.18 6.55 4.07
CA ASP A 32 -6.68 5.81 2.90
C ASP A 32 -6.89 4.32 3.25
N LYS A 33 -6.13 3.81 4.23
CA LYS A 33 -6.18 2.43 4.71
C LYS A 33 -5.97 2.35 6.22
N ILE A 34 -6.80 1.55 6.87
CA ILE A 34 -6.67 1.20 8.29
C ILE A 34 -5.95 -0.14 8.37
N ILE A 35 -4.83 -0.17 9.08
CA ILE A 35 -3.93 -1.33 9.15
C ILE A 35 -4.00 -1.96 10.53
N TYR A 36 -4.19 -3.28 10.58
CA TYR A 36 -3.95 -4.05 11.80
C TYR A 36 -2.63 -4.81 11.66
N VAL A 37 -1.74 -4.67 12.65
CA VAL A 37 -0.47 -5.39 12.66
C VAL A 37 -0.65 -6.72 13.37
N THR A 38 -0.52 -7.82 12.62
CA THR A 38 -0.57 -9.18 13.18
C THR A 38 0.81 -9.65 13.63
N LYS A 39 0.83 -10.59 14.57
CA LYS A 39 2.05 -11.30 14.99
C LYS A 39 2.32 -12.56 14.15
N TYR A 40 1.33 -13.02 13.38
CA TYR A 40 1.40 -14.27 12.64
C TYR A 40 1.42 -14.01 11.14
N LYS A 41 2.46 -14.46 10.45
CA LYS A 41 2.63 -14.32 8.99
C LYS A 41 1.45 -14.94 8.22
N SER A 42 0.89 -16.04 8.73
CA SER A 42 -0.26 -16.75 8.14
C SER A 42 -1.55 -15.94 8.11
N ASP A 43 -1.68 -14.94 8.98
CA ASP A 43 -2.89 -14.13 9.12
C ASP A 43 -2.83 -12.85 8.28
N ALA A 44 -1.71 -12.60 7.62
CA ALA A 44 -1.45 -11.35 6.93
C ALA A 44 -1.91 -11.40 5.48
N ASP A 45 -2.64 -10.36 5.09
CA ASP A 45 -2.95 -10.07 3.69
C ASP A 45 -1.68 -9.54 2.97
N MET A 46 -0.77 -8.93 3.72
CA MET A 46 0.49 -8.40 3.20
C MET A 46 1.63 -8.56 4.18
N ILE A 47 2.76 -9.06 3.67
CA ILE A 47 4.02 -9.05 4.40
C ILE A 47 4.78 -7.80 4.01
N VAL A 48 5.09 -6.99 5.00
CA VAL A 48 5.73 -5.70 4.82
C VAL A 48 7.19 -5.74 5.27
N TYR A 49 8.08 -5.35 4.37
CA TYR A 49 9.47 -5.01 4.69
C TYR A 49 9.65 -3.50 4.64
N GLU A 50 10.21 -2.92 5.71
CA GLU A 50 10.48 -1.49 5.77
C GLU A 50 11.85 -1.17 5.15
N THR A 51 11.86 -0.42 4.05
CA THR A 51 13.09 0.02 3.38
C THR A 51 13.45 1.45 3.76
N LYS A 52 14.75 1.75 3.72
CA LYS A 52 15.29 3.12 3.81
C LYS A 52 15.35 3.82 2.45
N TYR A 53 15.14 3.10 1.35
CA TYR A 53 15.31 3.62 0.00
C TYR A 53 13.97 3.71 -0.71
N LYS A 54 13.54 4.93 -1.07
CA LYS A 54 12.29 5.14 -1.81
C LYS A 54 12.23 4.36 -3.13
N SER A 55 13.38 4.16 -3.79
CA SER A 55 13.48 3.42 -5.05
C SER A 55 13.06 1.94 -4.94
N ASP A 56 13.16 1.35 -3.74
CA ASP A 56 12.76 -0.03 -3.47
C ASP A 56 11.25 -0.20 -3.34
N ALA A 57 10.53 0.87 -2.97
CA ALA A 57 9.08 0.83 -2.85
C ALA A 57 8.46 0.68 -4.24
N LYS A 58 8.03 -0.53 -4.57
CA LYS A 58 7.35 -0.86 -5.83
C LYS A 58 5.90 -1.24 -5.57
N PRO A 59 5.02 -1.06 -6.57
CA PRO A 59 3.65 -1.50 -6.44
C PRO A 59 3.58 -3.00 -6.14
N TYR A 60 2.67 -3.39 -5.25
CA TYR A 60 2.42 -4.77 -4.83
C TYR A 60 3.60 -5.53 -4.21
N SER A 61 4.74 -4.86 -3.96
CA SER A 61 5.98 -5.52 -3.50
C SER A 61 5.99 -5.90 -2.02
N GLY A 62 5.09 -5.34 -1.22
CA GLY A 62 5.19 -5.37 0.24
C GLY A 62 6.37 -4.55 0.78
N ILE A 63 7.07 -3.76 -0.04
CA ILE A 63 8.22 -2.97 0.41
C ILE A 63 7.78 -1.55 0.69
N TRP A 64 7.72 -1.19 1.97
CA TRP A 64 7.23 0.11 2.40
C TRP A 64 8.37 1.08 2.66
N TYR A 65 8.28 2.26 2.06
CA TYR A 65 9.15 3.40 2.37
C TYR A 65 8.34 4.46 3.12
N TRP A 66 8.73 4.76 4.36
CA TRP A 66 8.04 5.76 5.17
C TRP A 66 8.45 7.19 4.79
N THR A 67 7.48 8.00 4.43
CA THR A 67 7.66 9.45 4.21
C THR A 67 7.13 10.24 5.40
N LYS A 68 7.75 11.40 5.67
CA LYS A 68 7.24 12.39 6.64
C LYS A 68 6.24 13.36 6.02
N TYR A 69 6.13 13.38 4.69
CA TYR A 69 5.28 14.32 3.96
C TYR A 69 4.09 13.60 3.34
N LYS A 70 2.89 13.97 3.79
CA LYS A 70 1.61 13.46 3.30
C LYS A 70 1.44 13.60 1.78
N SER A 71 1.90 14.71 1.21
CA SER A 71 1.83 14.98 -0.24
C SER A 71 2.66 14.03 -1.11
N ASN A 72 3.67 13.38 -0.52
CA ASN A 72 4.55 12.43 -1.20
C ASN A 72 4.09 10.98 -1.05
N ALA A 73 3.03 10.73 -0.29
CA ALA A 73 2.58 9.40 0.06
C ALA A 73 1.65 8.85 -1.02
N ASP A 74 1.89 7.59 -1.39
CA ASP A 74 0.96 6.83 -2.20
C ASP A 74 -0.25 6.40 -1.35
N TRP A 75 0.03 5.99 -0.10
CA TRP A 75 -0.94 5.60 0.92
C TRP A 75 -0.72 6.37 2.23
N LYS A 76 -1.81 6.90 2.78
CA LYS A 76 -1.90 7.33 4.18
C LYS A 76 -2.48 6.19 5.00
N VAL A 77 -1.74 5.69 5.97
CA VAL A 77 -2.16 4.55 6.79
C VAL A 77 -2.39 4.95 8.23
N TYR A 78 -3.40 4.36 8.85
CA TYR A 78 -3.65 4.50 10.28
C TYR A 78 -3.65 3.12 10.94
N PHE A 79 -2.88 2.95 12.01
CA PHE A 79 -2.83 1.68 12.73
C PHE A 79 -3.95 1.54 13.75
N THR A 80 -4.75 0.47 13.62
CA THR A 80 -5.79 0.11 14.58
C THR A 80 -5.32 -1.03 15.49
N LYS A 81 -5.85 -1.06 16.71
CA LYS A 81 -5.68 -2.19 17.66
C LYS A 81 -6.67 -3.33 17.42
N TYR A 82 -7.69 -3.11 16.59
CA TYR A 82 -8.79 -4.05 16.38
C TYR A 82 -8.79 -4.59 14.94
N LYS A 83 -8.59 -5.89 14.79
CA LYS A 83 -8.58 -6.60 13.49
C LYS A 83 -9.88 -6.37 12.71
N SER A 84 -11.02 -6.34 13.39
CA SER A 84 -12.34 -6.10 12.79
C SER A 84 -12.51 -4.73 12.13
N ASN A 85 -11.65 -3.77 12.46
CA ASN A 85 -11.71 -2.40 11.94
C ASN A 85 -10.68 -2.14 10.83
N ALA A 86 -9.91 -3.16 10.44
CA ALA A 86 -8.82 -3.02 9.48
C ALA A 86 -9.28 -3.28 8.06
N ASP A 87 -8.75 -2.49 7.13
CA ASP A 87 -8.85 -2.71 5.69
C ASP A 87 -7.78 -3.68 5.19
N LEU A 88 -6.66 -3.80 5.92
CA LEU A 88 -5.55 -4.68 5.60
C LEU A 88 -4.87 -5.18 6.88
N ILE A 89 -4.57 -6.48 6.93
CA ILE A 89 -3.78 -7.11 7.98
C ILE A 89 -2.34 -7.23 7.49
N VAL A 90 -1.42 -6.61 8.22
CA VAL A 90 0.00 -6.54 7.85
C VAL A 90 0.84 -7.30 8.85
N TYR A 91 1.81 -8.06 8.34
CA TYR A 91 2.91 -8.63 9.13
C TYR A 91 4.23 -7.96 8.73
N PHE A 92 4.95 -7.37 9.68
CA PHE A 92 6.27 -6.79 9.40
C PHE A 92 7.37 -7.85 9.48
N THR A 93 8.09 -8.05 8.37
CA THR A 93 9.24 -8.96 8.26
C THR A 93 10.56 -8.20 8.33
N LYS A 94 11.61 -8.90 8.77
CA LYS A 94 13.00 -8.42 8.70
C LYS A 94 13.67 -8.71 7.37
N TYR A 95 13.08 -9.56 6.53
CA TYR A 95 13.70 -10.03 5.29
C TYR A 95 12.97 -9.46 4.08
N LYS A 96 13.68 -8.71 3.24
CA LYS A 96 13.13 -8.13 2.00
C LYS A 96 12.56 -9.20 1.05
N SER A 97 13.14 -10.40 1.06
CA SER A 97 12.69 -11.54 0.23
C SER A 97 11.33 -12.10 0.62
N ASP A 98 10.87 -11.84 1.85
CA ASP A 98 9.55 -12.27 2.33
C ASP A 98 8.44 -11.28 1.97
N ALA A 99 8.79 -10.06 1.53
CA ALA A 99 7.83 -9.01 1.28
C ALA A 99 6.96 -9.33 0.06
N GLY A 100 5.67 -9.03 0.18
CA GLY A 100 4.72 -9.25 -0.89
C GLY A 100 3.28 -9.13 -0.41
N MET A 101 2.37 -8.98 -1.37
CA MET A 101 0.95 -9.26 -1.13
C MET A 101 0.69 -10.75 -1.30
N HIS A 102 -0.15 -11.29 -0.43
CA HIS A 102 -0.68 -12.65 -0.51
C HIS A 102 -2.09 -12.66 -1.10
#